data_AF-A0A7C6TF94-F1
#
_entry.id   AF-A0A7C6TF94-F1
#
_cell.length_a   1.000
_cell.length_b   1.000
_cell.length_c   1.000
_cell.angle_alpha   90.00
_cell.angle_beta   90.00
_cell.angle_gamma   90.00
#
_symmetry.space_group_name_H-M   'P 1'
#
loop_
_entity.id
_entity.type
_entity.pdbx_description
1 polymer ?
#
loop_
_entity_poly.entity_id
_entity_poly.type
_entity_poly.pdbx_seq_one_letter_code
_entity_poly.pdbx_strand_id
1 'polypeptide(L)' 'MELADKVALVTGAGSGIGRAAALLLAREGAKVGVLGRT' A
#
# COMPACT_ATOMS: atom_id res chain seq x y z
N MET A 1 -14.39 0.85 0.18
CA MET A 1 -13.96 0.96 -1.23
C MET A 1 -13.81 2.43 -1.61
N GLU A 2 -13.13 3.22 -0.79
CA GLU A 2 -12.91 4.65 -1.07
C GLU A 2 -11.87 4.87 -2.17
N LEU A 3 -10.93 3.94 -2.34
CA LEU A 3 -9.75 4.08 -3.19
C LEU A 3 -9.80 3.25 -4.48
N ALA A 4 -11.00 2.83 -4.91
CA ALA A 4 -11.18 2.15 -6.17
C ALA A 4 -10.57 2.96 -7.34
N ASP A 5 -9.93 2.26 -8.28
CA ASP A 5 -9.24 2.81 -9.45
C ASP A 5 -8.08 3.78 -9.17
N LYS A 6 -7.65 3.90 -7.90
CA LYS A 6 -6.45 4.65 -7.54
C LYS A 6 -5.21 3.76 -7.57
N VAL A 7 -4.07 4.38 -7.85
CA VAL A 7 -2.75 3.76 -7.75
C VAL A 7 -1.96 4.45 -6.64
N ALA A 8 -1.39 3.68 -5.73
CA ALA A 8 -0.59 4.18 -4.63
C ALA A 8 0.81 3.53 -4.63
N LEU A 9 1.85 4.33 -4.39
CA LEU A 9 3.22 3.84 -4.16
C LEU A 9 3.56 4.02 -2.68
N VAL A 10 3.90 2.93 -2.00
CA VAL A 10 4.27 2.93 -0.59
C VAL A 10 5.73 2.53 -0.43
N THR A 11 6.55 3.44 0.10
CA THR A 11 7.96 3.19 0.42
C THR A 11 8.10 2.71 1.87
N GLY A 12 9.18 1.98 2.18
CA GLY A 12 9.36 1.37 3.50
C GLY A 12 8.30 0.31 3.82
N ALA A 13 7.66 -0.26 2.80
CA ALA A 13 6.53 -1.17 2.95
C ALA A 13 6.92 -2.62 3.32
N GLY A 14 8.21 -2.89 3.54
CA GLY A 14 8.71 -4.22 3.92
C GLY A 14 8.27 -4.66 5.33
N SER A 15 7.99 -3.73 6.24
CA SER A 15 7.57 -4.05 7.61
C SER A 15 6.79 -2.91 8.28
N GLY A 16 6.33 -3.15 9.52
CA GLY A 16 5.75 -2.13 10.39
C GLY A 16 4.61 -1.33 9.76
N ILE A 17 4.65 -0.01 9.96
CA ILE A 17 3.60 0.92 9.54
C ILE A 17 3.46 0.95 8.02
N GLY A 18 4.57 0.93 7.26
CA GLY A 18 4.52 0.95 5.80
C GLY A 18 3.77 -0.26 5.25
N ARG A 19 4.04 -1.46 5.79
CA ARG A 19 3.30 -2.67 5.42
C ARG A 19 1.81 -2.58 5.79
N ALA A 20 1.50 -2.11 7.00
CA ALA A 20 0.13 -1.97 7.46
C ALA A 20 -0.67 -0.99 6.58
N ALA A 21 -0.07 0.16 6.24
CA ALA A 21 -0.67 1.16 5.36
C ALA A 21 -0.92 0.60 3.96
N ALA A 22 0.07 -0.07 3.35
CA ALA A 22 -0.08 -0.68 2.03
C ALA A 22 -1.25 -1.68 1.98
N LEU A 23 -1.42 -2.50 3.03
CA LEU A 23 -2.52 -3.45 3.14
C LEU A 23 -3.87 -2.75 3.31
N LEU A 24 -3.95 -1.68 4.10
CA LEU A 24 -5.17 -0.91 4.25
C LEU A 24 -5.60 -0.26 2.93
N LEU A 25 -4.67 0.38 2.22
CA LEU A 25 -4.93 1.01 0.92
C LEU A 25 -5.42 -0.02 -0.11
N ALA A 26 -4.82 -1.21 -0.13
CA ALA A 26 -5.25 -2.30 -1.00
C ALA A 26 -6.66 -2.79 -0.65
N ARG A 27 -6.99 -2.91 0.64
CA ARG A 27 -8.35 -3.28 1.10
C ARG A 27 -9.40 -2.25 0.68
N GLU A 28 -9.02 -0.98 0.63
CA GLU A 28 -9.89 0.10 0.15
C GLU A 28 -10.01 0.16 -1.38
N GLY A 29 -9.30 -0.69 -2.11
CA GLY A 29 -9.45 -0.88 -3.56
C GLY A 29 -8.35 -0.28 -4.42
N ALA A 30 -7.29 0.27 -3.81
CA ALA A 30 -6.16 0.80 -4.56
C ALA A 30 -5.30 -0.32 -5.18
N LYS A 31 -4.74 -0.07 -6.37
CA LYS A 31 -3.59 -0.82 -6.88
C LYS A 31 -2.33 -0.29 -6.20
N VAL A 32 -1.65 -1.12 -5.42
CA VAL A 32 -0.55 -0.67 -4.56
C VAL A 32 0.79 -1.24 -5.05
N GLY A 33 1.71 -0.34 -5.39
CA GLY A 33 3.13 -0.66 -5.55
C GLY A 33 3.84 -0.52 -4.20
N VAL A 34 4.63 -1.52 -3.82
CA VAL A 34 5.39 -1.52 -2.57
C VAL A 34 6.88 -1.50 -2.85
N LEU A 35 7.62 -0.67 -2.11
CA LEU A 35 9.08 -0.58 -2.20
C LEU A 35 9.72 -0.82 -0.83
N GLY A 36 10.61 -1.80 -0.78
CA GLY A 36 11.43 -2.14 0.38
C GLY A 36 12.87 -2.43 -0.04
N ARG A 37 13.78 -2.48 0.92
CA ARG A 37 15.18 -2.87 0.68
C ARG A 37 15.39 -4.39 0.81
N THR A 38 14.34 -5.11 1.19
CA THR A 38 14.32 -6.52 1.61
C THR A 38 13.08 -7.18 1.05
#